data_AF-A0A2U2ZUY0-F1
#
_entry.id   AF-A0A2U2ZUY0-F1
#
_cell.length_a   1.000
_cell.length_b   1.000
_cell.length_c   1.000
_cell.angle_alpha   90.00
_cell.angle_beta   90.00
_cell.angle_gamma   90.00
#
_symmetry.space_group_name_H-M   'P 1'
#
loop_
_entity.id
_entity.type
_entity.pdbx_description
1 polymer ?
#
loop_
_entity_poly.entity_id
_entity_poly.type
_entity_poly.pdbx_seq_one_letter_code
_entity_poly.pdbx_strand_id
1 'polypeptide(L)'
;MSDSSEERASEAKEAKLVSIPEMPDLLEAAGLKRVGPARIRQLAAEPGFPAPAYERGRLRLWDWAQALEFFSSRVVRQGERTDLKRDQEDETDDPAGGGSE
;
A
#
# COMPACT_ATOMS: atom_id res chain seq x y z
N MET A 1 48.13 4.23 -17.04
CA MET A 1 47.26 4.55 -15.89
C MET A 1 46.04 5.24 -16.46
N SER A 2 44.92 4.53 -16.61
CA SER A 2 43.66 5.10 -17.07
C SER A 2 42.74 5.14 -15.87
N ASP A 3 42.49 6.36 -15.42
CA ASP A 3 41.62 6.69 -14.30
C ASP A 3 40.16 6.51 -14.73
N SER A 4 39.42 5.81 -13.87
CA SER A 4 38.07 6.11 -13.43
C SER A 4 37.01 6.50 -14.46
N SER A 5 36.01 5.63 -14.60
CA SER A 5 34.64 6.03 -14.30
C SER A 5 33.83 4.79 -13.93
N GLU A 6 33.53 4.68 -12.63
CA GLU A 6 32.53 3.79 -12.08
C GLU A 6 31.16 4.11 -12.68
N GLU A 7 30.83 3.51 -13.81
CA GLU A 7 29.45 3.42 -14.23
C GLU A 7 28.83 2.20 -13.53
N ARG A 8 28.71 2.31 -12.20
CA ARG A 8 27.73 1.50 -11.48
C ARG A 8 26.37 1.97 -11.97
N ALA A 9 25.87 1.28 -13.00
CA ALA A 9 24.47 1.17 -13.30
C ALA A 9 23.79 0.65 -12.02
N SER A 10 23.50 1.58 -11.12
CA SER A 10 22.50 1.39 -10.08
C SER A 10 21.24 1.16 -10.87
N GLU A 11 20.90 -0.10 -11.05
CA GLU A 11 19.66 -0.60 -11.62
C GLU A 11 18.54 0.27 -11.06
N ALA A 12 18.12 1.25 -11.86
CA ALA A 12 17.10 2.20 -11.49
C ALA A 12 15.81 1.39 -11.45
N LYS A 13 15.57 0.71 -10.32
CA LYS A 13 14.23 0.33 -9.92
C LYS A 13 13.42 1.60 -10.08
N GLU A 14 12.63 1.68 -11.14
CA GLU A 14 11.84 2.86 -11.46
C GLU A 14 11.19 3.34 -10.17
N ALA A 15 11.56 4.54 -9.73
CA ALA A 15 11.05 5.12 -8.50
C ALA A 15 9.56 5.37 -8.74
N LYS A 16 8.74 4.35 -8.43
CA LYS A 16 7.31 4.38 -8.66
C LYS A 16 6.72 5.30 -7.59
N LEU A 17 6.39 6.52 -8.00
CA LEU A 17 5.72 7.48 -7.15
C LEU A 17 4.24 7.13 -7.07
N VAL A 18 3.73 7.00 -5.84
CA VAL A 18 2.35 6.59 -5.58
C VAL A 18 1.67 7.58 -4.66
N SER A 19 0.38 7.81 -4.92
CA SER A 19 -0.46 8.60 -4.04
C SER A 19 -1.17 7.73 -2.99
N ILE A 20 -1.61 8.33 -1.89
CA ILE A 20 -2.39 7.65 -0.84
C ILE A 20 -3.58 6.84 -1.38
N PRO A 21 -4.43 7.34 -2.31
CA PRO A 21 -5.55 6.55 -2.81
C PRO A 21 -5.12 5.32 -3.62
N GLU A 22 -3.93 5.30 -4.21
CA GLU A 22 -3.42 4.17 -5.01
C GLU A 22 -2.68 3.11 -4.17
N MET A 23 -2.12 3.52 -3.03
CA MET A 23 -1.38 2.63 -2.14
C MET A 23 -2.14 1.36 -1.70
N PRO A 24 -3.45 1.40 -1.33
CA PRO A 24 -4.17 0.22 -0.88
C PRO A 24 -4.18 -0.90 -1.92
N ASP A 25 -4.44 -0.56 -3.17
CA ASP A 25 -4.53 -1.54 -4.26
C ASP A 25 -3.12 -2.08 -4.61
N LEU A 26 -2.09 -1.25 -4.50
CA LEU A 26 -0.71 -1.69 -4.67
C LEU A 26 -0.22 -2.58 -3.52
N LEU A 27 -0.67 -2.35 -2.29
CA LEU A 27 -0.37 -3.23 -1.15
C LEU A 27 -1.01 -4.60 -1.34
N GLU A 28 -2.26 -4.63 -1.78
CA GLU A 28 -2.97 -5.87 -2.11
C GLU A 28 -2.28 -6.63 -3.25
N ALA A 29 -1.88 -5.92 -4.32
CA ALA A 29 -1.11 -6.50 -5.43
C ALA A 29 0.28 -7.02 -5.01
N ALA A 30 0.88 -6.46 -3.97
CA ALA A 30 2.14 -6.92 -3.39
C ALA A 30 1.97 -8.08 -2.38
N GLY A 31 0.75 -8.57 -2.16
CA GLY A 31 0.46 -9.64 -1.20
C GLY A 31 0.51 -9.20 0.26
N LEU A 32 0.49 -7.89 0.53
CA LEU A 32 0.43 -7.33 1.87
C LEU A 32 -1.03 -7.11 2.30
N LYS A 33 -1.25 -6.99 3.62
CA LYS A 33 -2.58 -6.66 4.15
C LYS A 33 -3.02 -5.31 3.60
N ARG A 34 -4.17 -5.28 2.94
CA ARG A 34 -4.77 -4.03 2.45
C ARG A 34 -5.00 -3.07 3.61
N VAL A 35 -4.40 -1.89 3.54
CA VAL A 35 -4.59 -0.80 4.50
C VAL A 35 -5.41 0.29 3.83
N GLY A 36 -6.53 0.70 4.45
CA GLY A 36 -7.41 1.70 3.87
C GLY A 36 -6.76 3.10 3.79
N PRO A 37 -7.17 3.97 2.85
CA PRO A 37 -6.60 5.31 2.66
C PRO A 37 -6.58 6.18 3.92
N ALA A 38 -7.63 6.07 4.76
CA ALA A 38 -7.73 6.80 6.01
C ALA A 38 -6.63 6.38 7.01
N ARG A 39 -6.34 5.08 7.10
CA ARG A 39 -5.28 4.57 7.96
C ARG A 39 -3.91 4.97 7.43
N ILE A 40 -3.70 4.92 6.11
CA ILE A 40 -2.46 5.41 5.49
C ILE A 40 -2.24 6.90 5.78
N ARG A 41 -3.29 7.74 5.75
CA ARG A 41 -3.20 9.16 6.13
C ARG A 41 -2.78 9.36 7.59
N GLN A 42 -3.32 8.54 8.50
CA GLN A 42 -2.90 8.57 9.91
C GLN A 42 -1.43 8.19 10.05
N LEU A 43 -1.01 7.11 9.38
CA LEU A 43 0.37 6.66 9.39
C LEU A 43 1.32 7.69 8.80
N ALA A 44 0.93 8.38 7.74
CA ALA A 44 1.72 9.46 7.15
C ALA A 44 1.95 10.66 8.08
N ALA A 45 1.22 10.75 9.20
CA ALA A 45 1.45 11.73 10.26
C ALA A 45 2.27 11.18 11.45
N GLU A 46 2.52 9.86 11.50
CA GLU A 46 3.32 9.22 12.55
C GLU A 46 4.83 9.36 12.26
N PRO A 47 5.67 9.58 13.29
CA PRO A 47 7.12 9.53 13.15
C PRO A 47 7.54 8.09 12.82
N GLY A 48 8.07 7.87 11.62
CA GLY A 48 8.51 6.56 11.12
C GLY A 48 7.92 6.18 9.77
N PHE A 49 6.87 6.86 9.32
CA PHE A 49 6.38 6.70 7.94
C PHE A 49 7.34 7.38 6.95
N PRO A 50 7.53 6.82 5.74
CA PRO A 50 8.42 7.42 4.75
C PRO A 50 7.99 8.84 4.39
N ALA A 51 9.00 9.70 4.21
CA ALA A 51 8.78 11.06 3.75
C ALA A 51 8.21 11.05 2.31
N PRO A 52 7.35 12.01 1.96
CA PRO A 52 6.91 12.17 0.59
C PRO A 52 8.11 12.46 -0.31
N ALA A 53 8.28 11.68 -1.37
CA ALA A 53 9.31 11.89 -2.37
C ALA A 53 9.01 13.11 -3.25
N TYR A 54 7.73 13.49 -3.34
CA TYR A 54 7.30 14.70 -4.04
C TYR A 54 6.13 15.36 -3.32
N GLU A 55 6.24 16.67 -3.10
CA GLU A 55 5.16 17.48 -2.52
C GLU A 55 4.92 18.72 -3.38
N ARG A 56 3.68 18.89 -3.84
CA ARG A 56 3.22 20.09 -4.56
C ARG A 56 1.85 20.52 -4.04
N GLY A 57 1.84 21.50 -3.16
CA GLY A 57 0.61 22.00 -2.52
C GLY A 57 -0.03 20.92 -1.66
N ARG A 58 -1.22 20.44 -2.07
CA ARG A 58 -1.94 19.35 -1.38
C ARG A 58 -1.59 17.96 -1.93
N LEU A 59 -0.91 17.91 -3.07
CA LEU A 59 -0.49 16.66 -3.68
C LEU A 59 0.79 16.18 -2.99
N ARG A 60 0.74 14.97 -2.47
CA ARG A 60 1.89 14.26 -1.91
C ARG A 60 2.00 12.92 -2.58
N LEU A 61 3.20 12.60 -3.03
CA LEU A 61 3.55 11.32 -3.61
C LEU A 61 4.68 10.71 -2.79
N TRP A 62 4.62 9.41 -2.62
CA TRP A 62 5.62 8.64 -1.89
C TRP A 62 6.30 7.67 -2.82
N ASP A 63 7.55 7.36 -2.50
CA ASP A 63 8.27 6.28 -3.14
C ASP A 63 7.64 4.93 -2.73
N TRP A 64 7.17 4.17 -3.72
CA TRP A 64 6.57 2.86 -3.49
C TRP A 64 7.53 1.89 -2.83
N ALA A 65 8.82 1.89 -3.17
CA ALA A 65 9.78 0.98 -2.57
C ALA A 65 9.92 1.24 -1.06
N GLN A 66 10.00 2.51 -0.66
CA GLN A 66 10.06 2.89 0.75
C GLN A 66 8.74 2.60 1.49
N ALA A 67 7.60 2.87 0.85
CA ALA A 67 6.30 2.55 1.41
C ALA A 67 6.16 1.03 1.62
N LEU A 68 6.50 0.24 0.60
CA LEU A 68 6.47 -1.22 0.67
C LEU A 68 7.41 -1.75 1.75
N GLU A 69 8.62 -1.22 1.88
CA GLU A 69 9.56 -1.58 2.95
C GLU A 69 8.99 -1.23 4.33
N PHE A 70 8.35 -0.06 4.49
CA PHE A 70 7.69 0.31 5.73
C PHE A 70 6.56 -0.68 6.08
N PHE A 71 5.71 -1.04 5.12
CA PHE A 71 4.61 -1.97 5.36
C PHE A 71 5.07 -3.42 5.52
N SER A 72 6.15 -3.84 4.85
CA SER A 72 6.70 -5.20 4.96
C SER A 72 7.53 -5.38 6.23
N SER A 73 8.30 -4.38 6.66
CA SER A 73 9.06 -4.39 7.91
C SER A 73 8.13 -4.30 9.14
N ARG A 74 6.94 -3.71 8.99
CA ARG A 74 5.83 -3.81 9.96
C ARG A 74 5.17 -5.19 9.87
N VAL A 75 5.96 -6.26 9.94
CA VAL A 75 5.47 -7.60 10.31
C VAL A 75 4.79 -7.45 11.67
N VAL A 76 3.48 -7.64 11.64
CA VAL A 76 2.53 -7.68 12.75
C VAL A 76 3.23 -8.21 14.01
N ARG A 77 3.46 -7.35 15.02
CA ARG A 77 3.70 -7.84 16.38
C ARG A 77 2.46 -8.62 16.79
N GLN A 78 2.54 -9.95 16.73
CA GLN A 78 1.55 -10.88 17.29
C GLN A 78 1.20 -10.42 18.71
N GLY A 79 0.04 -9.78 18.90
CA GLY A 79 -0.39 -9.31 20.21
C GLY A 79 -1.38 -8.14 20.20
N GLU A 80 -1.34 -7.27 19.19
CA GLU A 80 -2.40 -6.27 19.01
C GLU A 80 -3.58 -6.93 18.28
N ARG A 81 -4.65 -7.23 19.03
CA ARG A 81 -5.93 -7.71 18.51
C ARG A 81 -6.41 -6.79 17.37
N THR A 82 -6.27 -7.21 16.12
CA THR A 82 -7.18 -6.76 15.06
C THR A 82 -8.44 -7.61 15.13
N ASP A 83 -9.34 -7.27 16.06
CA ASP A 83 -10.75 -7.59 15.90
C ASP A 83 -11.24 -6.89 14.63
N LEU A 84 -11.32 -7.63 13.53
CA LEU A 84 -12.24 -7.35 12.44
C LEU A 84 -12.39 -8.66 11.67
N LYS A 85 -13.30 -9.49 12.19
CA LYS A 85 -14.05 -10.44 11.36
C LYS A 85 -14.56 -9.65 10.15
N ARG A 86 -14.13 -10.04 8.96
CA ARG A 86 -14.85 -9.71 7.73
C ARG A 86 -15.75 -10.91 7.45
N ASP A 87 -16.85 -11.00 8.20
CA ASP A 87 -18.04 -11.73 7.74
C ASP A 87 -18.63 -10.86 6.62
N GLN A 88 -18.17 -11.09 5.40
CA GLN A 88 -18.79 -10.56 4.20
C GLN A 88 -18.45 -11.50 3.03
N GLU A 89 -18.87 -12.75 3.18
CA GLU A 89 -19.37 -13.55 2.05
C GLU A 89 -20.83 -13.07 1.92
N ASP A 90 -21.15 -12.14 1.03
CA ASP A 90 -21.39 -12.41 -0.40
C ASP A 90 -22.40 -13.56 -0.58
N GLU A 91 -23.66 -13.28 -0.25
CA GLU A 91 -24.80 -14.02 -0.78
C GLU A 91 -25.70 -12.99 -1.47
N THR A 92 -25.26 -12.58 -2.66
CA THR A 92 -26.12 -11.93 -3.66
C THR A 92 -26.30 -12.93 -4.80
N ASP A 93 -27.33 -13.76 -4.69
CA ASP A 93 -27.85 -14.65 -5.75
C ASP A 93 -29.27 -15.01 -5.25
N ASP A 94 -30.42 -14.81 -5.88
CA ASP A 94 -30.86 -14.29 -7.17
C ASP A 94 -32.41 -14.25 -7.04
N PRO A 95 -33.16 -13.16 -7.30
CA PRO A 95 -34.63 -13.22 -7.21
C PRO A 95 -35.22 -13.68 -8.55
N ALA A 96 -35.16 -14.99 -8.82
CA ALA A 96 -35.85 -15.59 -9.97
C ALA A 96 -36.42 -16.98 -9.64
N GLY A 97 -37.75 -17.07 -9.46
CA GLY A 97 -38.44 -18.35 -9.58
C GLY A 97 -39.83 -18.47 -8.93
N GLY A 98 -40.89 -18.46 -9.76
CA GLY A 98 -42.15 -19.19 -9.56
C GLY A 98 -43.20 -18.48 -8.68
N GLY A 99 -44.45 -18.26 -9.07
CA GLY A 99 -45.27 -18.96 -10.05
C GLY A 99 -46.07 -20.09 -9.39
N SER A 100 -47.40 -19.91 -9.27
CA SER A 100 -48.45 -20.88 -8.87
C SER A 100 -48.61 -21.04 -7.34
N GLU A 101 -49.79 -21.10 -6.73
CA GLU A 101 -51.19 -21.35 -7.16
C GLU A 101 -52.18 -20.36 -6.49
#